data_AF-A0A542DME6-F1
#
_entry.id   AF-A0A542DME6-F1
#
_cell.length_a   1.000
_cell.length_b   1.000
_cell.length_c   1.000
_cell.angle_alpha   90.00
_cell.angle_beta   90.00
_cell.angle_gamma   90.00
#
_symmetry.space_group_name_H-M   'P 1'
#
loop_
_entity.id
_entity.type
_entity.pdbx_description
1 polymer ?
#
loop_
_entity_poly.entity_id
_entity_poly.type
_entity_poly.pdbx_seq_one_letter_code
_entity_poly.pdbx_strand_id
1 'polypeptide(L)' 'MVDLLTAGRALGLGRTLAYELAKKDEFPCRVLRLGNSYRVVTADLLRVLGVEGEGDAA' A
#
# COMPACT_ATOMS: atom_id res chain seq x y z
N MET A 1 7.60 3.71 -4.40
CA MET A 1 7.33 2.92 -3.17
C MET A 1 6.78 3.86 -2.11
N VAL A 2 5.65 3.52 -1.54
CA VAL A 2 4.98 4.32 -0.49
C VAL A 2 5.06 3.60 0.86
N ASP A 3 4.86 4.33 1.95
CA ASP A 3 4.76 3.73 3.28
C ASP A 3 3.44 2.96 3.45
N LEU A 4 3.45 1.93 4.29
CA LEU A 4 2.27 1.13 4.61
C LEU A 4 1.11 1.98 5.11
N LEU A 5 1.38 3.01 5.92
CA LEU A 5 0.33 3.87 6.44
C LEU A 5 -0.31 4.74 5.36
N THR A 6 0.49 5.20 4.40
CA THR A 6 0.00 5.96 3.25
C THR A 6 -0.87 5.07 2.36
N ALA A 7 -0.42 3.85 2.07
CA ALA A 7 -1.21 2.87 1.32
C ALA A 7 -2.51 2.48 2.06
N GLY A 8 -2.41 2.21 3.37
CA GLY A 8 -3.58 1.89 4.20
C GLY A 8 -4.61 3.00 4.17
N ARG A 9 -4.19 4.26 4.33
CA ARG A 9 -5.09 5.42 4.23
C ARG A 9 -5.75 5.56 2.87
N ALA A 10 -5.00 5.35 1.78
CA ALA A 10 -5.58 5.37 0.43
C ALA A 10 -6.68 4.31 0.25
N LEU A 11 -6.53 3.17 0.93
CA LEU A 11 -7.50 2.07 0.92
C LEU A 11 -8.59 2.19 2.00
N GLY A 12 -8.63 3.28 2.78
CA GLY A 12 -9.58 3.44 3.89
C GLY A 12 -9.28 2.59 5.13
N LEU A 13 -8.09 1.98 5.21
CA LEU A 13 -7.63 1.19 6.35
C LEU A 13 -6.99 2.07 7.42
N GLY A 14 -7.41 1.88 8.67
CA GLY A 14 -6.76 2.50 9.82
C GLY A 14 -5.34 1.99 10.04
N ARG A 15 -4.54 2.74 10.81
CA ARG A 15 -3.13 2.39 11.15
C ARG A 15 -3.00 0.96 11.64
N THR A 16 -3.79 0.58 12.64
CA THR A 16 -3.72 -0.74 13.28
C THR A 16 -4.06 -1.85 12.30
N LEU A 17 -5.16 -1.71 11.55
CA LEU A 17 -5.60 -2.70 10.57
C LEU A 17 -4.58 -2.88 9.44
N ALA A 18 -3.98 -1.79 8.95
CA ALA A 18 -2.94 -1.86 7.93
C ALA A 18 -1.71 -2.64 8.40
N TYR A 19 -1.25 -2.42 9.64
CA TYR A 19 -0.14 -3.18 10.22
C TYR A 19 -0.48 -4.65 10.47
N GLU A 20 -1.69 -4.95 10.94
CA GLU A 20 -2.15 -6.34 11.13
C GLU A 20 -2.17 -7.10 9.81
N LEU A 21 -2.78 -6.52 8.77
CA LEU A 21 -2.83 -7.12 7.43
C LEU A 21 -1.44 -7.27 6.82
N ALA A 22 -0.57 -6.28 6.97
CA ALA A 22 0.81 -6.36 6.48
C ALA A 22 1.65 -7.42 7.21
N LYS A 23 1.41 -7.65 8.51
CA LYS A 23 2.06 -8.74 9.26
C LYS A 23 1.55 -10.12 8.83
N LYS A 24 0.29 -10.22 8.43
CA LYS A 24 -0.35 -11.46 7.96
C LYS A 24 -0.14 -11.72 6.48
N ASP A 25 0.52 -10.82 5.75
CA ASP A 25 0.63 -10.84 4.28
C ASP A 25 -0.75 -10.82 3.57
N GLU A 26 -1.79 -10.37 4.28
CA GLU A 26 -3.17 -10.24 3.79
C GLU A 26 -3.50 -8.82 3.32
N PHE A 27 -2.48 -7.95 3.25
CA PHE A 27 -2.67 -6.61 2.72
C PHE A 27 -3.03 -6.72 1.23
N PRO A 28 -4.03 -5.96 0.73
CA PRO A 28 -4.47 -6.07 -0.66
C PRO A 28 -3.39 -5.63 -1.66
N CYS A 29 -2.30 -5.05 -1.18
CA CYS A 29 -1.14 -4.69 -1.97
C CYS A 29 0.12 -5.43 -1.52
N ARG A 30 1.04 -5.69 -2.44
CA ARG A 30 2.36 -6.27 -2.13
C ARG A 30 3.16 -5.36 -1.19
N VAL A 31 3.43 -5.88 0.02
CA VAL A 31 4.25 -5.21 1.04
C VAL A 31 5.65 -5.82 1.07
N LEU A 32 6.66 -4.98 0.91
CA LEU A 32 8.06 -5.33 1.05
C LEU A 32 8.55 -4.91 2.44
N ARG A 33 9.07 -5.88 3.19
CA ARG A 33 9.70 -5.62 4.48
C ARG A 33 11.18 -5.33 4.29
N LEU A 34 11.55 -4.05 4.42
CA LEU A 34 12.92 -3.58 4.30
C LEU A 34 13.45 -3.30 5.71
N GLY A 35 13.99 -4.35 6.34
CA GLY A 35 14.45 -4.32 7.73
C GLY A 35 13.29 -4.01 8.70
N ASN A 36 13.34 -2.81 9.30
CA ASN A 36 12.33 -2.33 10.24
C ASN A 36 11.19 -1.51 9.59
N SER A 37 11.23 -1.29 8.28
CA SER A 37 10.23 -0.50 7.56
C SER A 37 9.42 -1.36 6.60
N TYR A 38 8.13 -1.02 6.47
CA TYR A 38 7.23 -1.61 5.47
C TYR A 38 7.09 -0.65 4.29
N ARG A 39 7.31 -1.15 3.08
CA ARG A 39 7.11 -0.39 1.85
C ARG A 39 6.09 -1.10 0.98
N VAL A 40 5.11 -0.37 0.49
CA VAL A 40 4.10 -0.90 -0.43
C VAL A 40 4.50 -0.55 -1.86
N VAL A 41 4.35 -1.54 -2.74
CA VAL A 41 4.57 -1.36 -4.17
C VAL A 41 3.47 -0.47 -4.73
N THR A 42 3.84 0.72 -5.20
CA THR A 42 2.89 1.72 -5.71
C THR A 42 2.10 1.19 -6.92
N ALA A 43 2.73 0.38 -7.79
CA ALA A 43 2.04 -0.23 -8.93
C ALA A 43 0.87 -1.12 -8.51
N ASP A 44 1.02 -1.83 -7.39
CA ASP A 44 -0.01 -2.72 -6.87
C ASP A 44 -1.12 -1.93 -6.17
N LEU A 45 -0.73 -0.89 -5.42
CA LEU A 45 -1.66 0.07 -4.83
C LEU A 45 -2.55 0.74 -5.88
N LEU A 46 -1.95 1.19 -7.00
CA LEU A 46 -2.65 1.78 -8.13
C LEU A 46 -3.65 0.80 -8.78
N ARG A 47 -3.24 -0.45 -9.00
CA ARG A 47 -4.15 -1.51 -9.50
C ARG A 47 -5.34 -1.74 -8.58
N VAL A 48 -5.14 -1.78 -7.27
CA VAL A 48 -6.21 -2.02 -6.28
C VAL A 48 -7.16 -0.84 -6.19
N LEU A 49 -6.64 0.38 -6.31
CA LEU A 49 -7.45 1.60 -6.36
C LEU A 49 -8.24 1.76 -7.67
N GLY A 50 -7.99 0.90 -8.68
CA GLY A 50 -8.56 1.06 -10.02
C GLY A 50 -8.03 2.31 -10.75
N VAL A 51 -6.98 2.93 -10.21
CA VAL A 51 -6.26 4.02 -10.84
C VAL A 51 -5.17 3.37 -11.65
N GLU A 52 -5.51 2.91 -12.86
CA GLU A 52 -4.47 2.69 -13.86
C GLU A 52 -3.72 4.01 -13.95
N GLY A 53 -2.39 3.97 -13.81
CA GLY A 53 -1.57 5.17 -13.82
C GLY A 53 -1.63 5.84 -15.19
N GLU A 54 -2.72 6.52 -15.50
CA GLU A 54 -2.72 7.65 -16.39
C GLU A 54 -1.91 8.68 -15.62
N GLY A 55 -0.65 8.83 -16.04
CA GLY A 55 0.19 9.88 -15.53
C GLY A 55 -0.60 11.17 -15.70
N ASP A 56 -0.89 11.84 -14.59
CA ASP A 56 -1.13 13.27 -14.59
C ASP A 56 0.21 13.92 -14.95
N ALA A 57 0.52 13.84 -16.24
CA ALA A 57 1.29 14.82 -16.96
C ALA A 57 0.26 15.83 -17.49
N ALA A 58 -0.10 16.78 -16.65
CA ALA A 58 -0.81 17.99 -17.04
C ALA A 58 -0.11 19.19 -16.38
#